data_AF-A0A7S1V0P7-F1
#
_entry.id   AF-A0A7S1V0P7-F1
#
_cell.length_a   1.000
_cell.length_b   1.000
_cell.length_c   1.000
_cell.angle_alpha   90.00
_cell.angle_beta   90.00
_cell.angle_gamma   90.00
#
_symmetry.space_group_name_H-M   'P 1'
#
loop_
_entity.id
_entity.type
_entity.pdbx_description
1 polymer ?
#
loop_
_entity_poly.entity_id
_entity_poly.type
_entity_poly.pdbx_seq_one_letter_code
_entity_poly.pdbx_strand_id
1 'polypeptide(L)'
;SNEALSDAPLDPPLMDYTQRVSYRGFDVTRAIKTNGKLEHSFQIHLGSSWWDARPLLGGILKFELLPRGALTAIAELHLRFKDGTHIVKIPTSSDSTWKVAKGDVLDSDLFTGDTIELGAKPDDSSWTQPVVYRSDITT
;
A
#
# COMPACT_ATOMS: atom_id res chain seq x y z
N SER A 1 9.11 10.29 -6.33
CA SER A 1 10.42 9.94 -5.76
C SER A 1 10.33 8.49 -5.35
N ASN A 2 11.38 7.69 -5.48
CA ASN A 2 11.38 6.34 -4.87
C ASN A 2 11.94 6.48 -3.46
N GLU A 3 11.12 6.99 -2.55
CA GLU A 3 11.45 7.13 -1.13
C GLU A 3 10.51 6.24 -0.32
N ALA A 4 11.07 5.31 0.45
CA ALA A 4 10.29 4.47 1.34
C ALA A 4 9.77 5.33 2.49
N LEU A 5 8.45 5.30 2.71
CA LEU A 5 7.78 6.12 3.72
C LEU A 5 7.73 5.46 5.10
N SER A 6 8.00 4.15 5.18
CA SER A 6 8.03 3.40 6.43
C SER A 6 9.18 2.39 6.41
N ASP A 7 9.77 2.17 7.58
CA ASP A 7 10.77 1.14 7.90
C ASP A 7 10.22 0.05 8.83
N ALA A 8 8.94 0.13 9.22
CA ALA A 8 8.38 -0.81 10.19
C ALA A 8 7.91 -2.10 9.52
N PRO A 9 8.47 -3.26 9.91
CA PRO A 9 8.00 -4.54 9.42
C PRO A 9 6.61 -4.85 10.00
N LEU A 10 5.74 -5.47 9.19
CA LEU A 10 4.44 -6.02 9.59
C LEU A 10 3.42 -5.00 10.15
N ASP A 11 3.16 -3.95 9.38
CA ASP A 11 2.10 -2.98 9.65
C ASP A 11 0.89 -3.20 8.73
N PRO A 12 -0.36 -3.12 9.23
CA PRO A 12 -0.76 -2.92 10.63
C PRO A 12 -0.52 -4.15 11.52
N PRO A 13 -0.36 -3.97 12.85
CA PRO A 13 -0.19 -5.09 13.78
C PRO A 13 -1.45 -5.97 13.83
N LEU A 14 -1.30 -7.18 14.38
CA LEU A 14 -2.43 -8.07 14.65
C LEU A 14 -3.44 -7.37 15.57
N MET A 15 -4.68 -7.27 15.11
CA MET A 15 -5.82 -6.76 15.87
C MET A 15 -7.07 -7.58 15.54
N ASP A 16 -8.11 -7.45 16.35
CA ASP A 16 -9.45 -7.84 15.92
C ASP A 16 -9.94 -6.85 14.86
N TYR A 17 -9.63 -7.14 13.59
CA TYR A 17 -9.98 -6.30 12.46
C TYR A 17 -11.49 -6.14 12.25
N THR A 18 -12.34 -6.96 12.90
CA THR A 18 -13.80 -6.77 12.87
C THR A 18 -14.26 -5.62 13.76
N GLN A 19 -13.45 -5.27 14.77
CA GLN A 19 -13.73 -4.17 15.70
C GLN A 19 -12.90 -2.93 15.39
N ARG A 20 -11.63 -3.12 15.01
CA ARG A 20 -10.68 -2.03 14.83
C ARG A 20 -9.55 -2.41 13.90
N VAL A 21 -9.23 -1.49 12.98
CA VAL A 21 -8.01 -1.51 12.18
C VAL A 21 -7.20 -0.27 12.54
N SER A 22 -5.91 -0.43 12.83
CA SER A 22 -5.02 0.72 13.02
C SER A 22 -4.52 1.23 11.68
N TYR A 23 -4.34 2.54 11.57
CA TYR A 23 -3.75 3.19 10.42
C TYR A 23 -2.54 4.01 10.87
N ARG A 24 -1.66 4.33 9.93
CA ARG A 24 -0.52 5.22 10.16
C ARG A 24 -0.55 6.38 9.19
N GLY A 25 -0.18 7.55 9.70
CA GLY A 25 0.06 8.74 8.90
C GLY A 25 1.55 8.95 8.73
N PHE A 26 1.97 9.31 7.52
CA PHE A 26 3.37 9.63 7.20
C PHE A 26 3.44 11.09 6.73
N ASP A 27 4.44 11.82 7.22
CA ASP A 27 4.72 13.16 6.69
C ASP A 27 5.50 13.02 5.38
N VAL A 28 4.79 13.21 4.26
CA VAL A 28 5.34 13.12 2.91
C VAL A 28 5.75 14.47 2.33
N THR A 29 5.75 15.56 3.12
CA THR A 29 5.95 16.94 2.65
C THR A 29 7.26 17.08 1.86
N ARG A 30 8.34 16.43 2.31
CA ARG A 30 9.66 16.49 1.65
C ARG A 30 9.75 15.60 0.39
N ALA A 31 8.96 14.53 0.35
CA ALA A 31 8.92 13.60 -0.78
C ALA A 31 8.16 14.19 -1.98
N ILE A 32 7.22 15.10 -1.73
CA ILE A 32 6.49 15.87 -2.75
C ILE A 32 7.40 16.99 -3.28
N LYS A 33 8.06 16.70 -4.40
CA LYS A 33 8.93 17.65 -5.09
C LYS A 33 8.13 18.76 -5.77
N THR A 34 8.35 20.00 -5.38
CA THR A 34 7.77 21.20 -6.02
C THR A 34 8.64 21.78 -7.15
N ASN A 35 9.77 21.15 -7.46
CA ASN A 35 10.82 21.70 -8.33
C ASN A 35 10.51 21.53 -9.84
N GLY A 36 9.26 21.75 -10.26
CA GLY A 36 8.85 21.69 -11.66
C GLY A 36 8.49 20.29 -12.20
N LYS A 37 8.52 19.25 -11.36
CA LYS A 37 7.85 17.97 -11.69
C LYS A 37 6.38 18.09 -11.29
N LEU A 38 5.49 17.94 -12.26
CA LEU A 38 4.03 18.00 -12.05
C LEU A 38 3.42 16.65 -11.66
N GLU A 39 4.24 15.59 -11.61
CA GLU A 39 3.74 14.23 -11.54
C GLU A 39 4.41 13.45 -10.40
N HIS A 40 3.58 12.76 -9.62
CA HIS A 40 3.98 11.91 -8.50
C HIS A 40 3.33 10.55 -8.64
N SER A 41 4.08 9.47 -8.38
CA SER A 41 3.58 8.11 -8.23
C SER A 41 3.50 7.75 -6.75
N PHE A 42 2.43 7.05 -6.38
CA PHE A 42 2.24 6.43 -5.07
C PHE A 42 2.06 4.93 -5.26
N GLN A 43 2.72 4.15 -4.43
CA GLN A 43 2.72 2.69 -4.49
C GLN A 43 2.52 2.13 -3.10
N ILE A 44 1.80 1.01 -3.02
CA ILE A 44 1.56 0.26 -1.79
C ILE A 44 1.91 -1.19 -2.09
N HIS A 45 2.81 -1.76 -1.29
CA HIS A 45 3.09 -3.19 -1.31
C HIS A 45 2.25 -3.86 -0.23
N LEU A 46 1.54 -4.92 -0.59
CA LEU A 46 0.67 -5.68 0.31
C LEU A 46 1.23 -7.09 0.49
N GLY A 47 1.24 -7.55 1.75
CA GLY A 47 1.48 -8.94 2.14
C GLY A 47 0.31 -9.47 2.94
N SER A 48 0.16 -10.79 3.01
CA SER A 48 -0.93 -11.46 3.74
C SER A 48 -0.85 -11.22 5.24
N SER A 49 0.34 -11.33 5.83
CA SER A 49 0.60 -11.19 7.26
C SER A 49 -0.47 -11.94 8.09
N TRP A 50 -0.93 -11.35 9.18
CA TRP A 50 -2.01 -11.88 10.00
C TRP A 50 -3.38 -11.89 9.33
N TRP A 51 -3.60 -11.07 8.29
CA TRP A 51 -4.91 -10.84 7.66
C TRP A 51 -5.39 -12.01 6.79
N ASP A 52 -4.47 -12.75 6.18
CA ASP A 52 -4.77 -13.93 5.38
C ASP A 52 -3.74 -15.04 5.63
N ALA A 53 -3.62 -15.44 6.90
CA ALA A 53 -2.67 -16.47 7.32
C ALA A 53 -3.05 -17.85 6.75
N ARG A 54 -2.06 -18.59 6.24
CA ARG A 54 -2.28 -19.89 5.60
C ARG A 54 -2.15 -21.07 6.55
N PRO A 55 -2.96 -22.13 6.34
CA PRO A 55 -2.93 -23.31 7.19
C PRO A 55 -1.54 -23.96 7.28
N LEU A 56 -1.01 -24.09 8.49
CA LEU A 56 0.12 -24.96 8.77
C LEU A 56 -0.36 -26.40 9.00
N LEU A 57 0.37 -27.34 8.41
CA LEU A 57 0.20 -28.77 8.66
C LEU A 57 0.44 -29.07 10.15
N GLY A 58 -0.48 -29.80 10.78
CA GLY A 58 -0.33 -30.26 12.18
C GLY A 58 -1.23 -29.59 13.22
N GLY A 59 -2.14 -28.68 12.82
CA GLY A 59 -3.21 -28.19 13.70
C GLY A 59 -2.75 -27.34 14.89
N ILE A 60 -1.51 -26.84 14.87
CA ILE A 60 -0.91 -26.02 15.93
C ILE A 60 -1.64 -24.67 16.06
N LEU A 61 -2.33 -24.23 15.01
CA LEU A 61 -3.08 -22.98 14.95
C LEU A 61 -4.54 -23.22 14.57
N LYS A 62 -5.45 -22.52 15.26
CA LYS A 62 -6.88 -22.49 14.93
C LYS A 62 -7.15 -21.40 13.88
N PHE A 63 -6.95 -21.72 12.61
CA PHE A 63 -7.11 -20.77 11.50
C PHE A 63 -8.52 -20.15 11.40
N GLU A 64 -9.54 -20.85 11.89
CA GLU A 64 -10.91 -20.33 11.96
C GLU A 64 -11.05 -19.11 12.88
N LEU A 65 -10.10 -18.90 13.79
CA LEU A 65 -10.05 -17.75 14.70
C LEU A 65 -9.19 -16.61 14.17
N LEU A 66 -8.48 -16.81 13.05
CA LEU A 66 -7.70 -15.78 12.40
C LEU A 66 -8.55 -15.09 11.32
N PRO A 67 -8.34 -13.79 11.10
CA PRO A 67 -8.99 -13.08 10.01
C PRO A 67 -8.58 -13.71 8.67
N ARG A 68 -9.48 -13.60 7.70
CA ARG A 68 -9.26 -14.10 6.35
C ARG A 68 -9.97 -13.22 5.34
N GLY A 69 -9.26 -12.78 4.30
CA GLY A 69 -9.85 -11.96 3.26
C GLY A 69 -8.88 -11.63 2.14
N ALA A 70 -9.39 -11.01 1.09
CA ALA A 70 -8.55 -10.47 0.02
C ALA A 70 -7.63 -9.38 0.58
N LEU A 71 -6.39 -9.32 0.07
CA LEU A 71 -5.46 -8.24 0.40
C LEU A 71 -6.11 -6.89 0.09
N THR A 72 -6.18 -6.02 1.10
CA THR A 72 -6.91 -4.76 1.03
C THR A 72 -6.02 -3.64 1.55
N ALA A 73 -5.93 -2.54 0.79
CA ALA A 73 -5.27 -1.30 1.22
C ALA A 73 -6.33 -0.22 1.45
N ILE A 74 -6.18 0.52 2.54
CA ILE A 74 -6.90 1.79 2.76
C ILE A 74 -5.87 2.91 2.87
N ALA A 75 -5.88 3.84 1.92
CA ALA A 75 -4.96 4.97 1.90
C ALA A 75 -5.61 6.24 1.36
N GLU A 76 -5.23 7.37 1.92
CA GLU A 76 -5.61 8.72 1.49
C GLU A 76 -4.40 9.64 1.58
N LEU A 77 -4.28 10.59 0.64
CA LEU A 77 -3.27 11.64 0.68
C LEU A 77 -3.90 12.97 1.04
N HIS A 78 -3.45 13.57 2.14
CA HIS A 78 -3.91 14.88 2.59
C HIS A 78 -2.89 15.95 2.23
N LEU A 79 -3.28 16.90 1.39
CA LEU A 79 -2.44 18.02 0.96
C LEU A 79 -2.96 19.33 1.55
N ARG A 80 -2.10 20.02 2.31
CA ARG A 80 -2.39 21.34 2.86
C ARG A 80 -1.50 22.39 2.21
N PHE A 81 -2.11 23.38 1.58
CA PHE A 81 -1.42 24.44 0.86
C PHE A 81 -1.21 25.67 1.75
N LYS A 82 -0.30 26.55 1.34
CA LYS A 82 0.07 27.76 2.10
C LYS A 82 -1.09 28.76 2.25
N ASP A 83 -2.02 28.76 1.30
CA ASP A 83 -3.24 29.57 1.32
C ASP A 83 -4.30 29.02 2.30
N GLY A 84 -4.04 27.87 2.93
CA GLY A 84 -4.96 27.22 3.86
C GLY A 84 -5.85 26.15 3.21
N THR A 85 -5.82 26.01 1.89
CA THR A 85 -6.60 25.00 1.16
C THR A 85 -6.17 23.59 1.58
N HIS A 86 -7.15 22.70 1.79
CA HIS A 86 -6.94 21.29 2.13
C HIS A 86 -7.64 20.41 1.09
N ILE A 87 -6.90 19.45 0.53
CA ILE A 87 -7.38 18.54 -0.49
C ILE A 87 -7.04 17.11 -0.08
N VAL A 88 -8.00 16.20 -0.24
CA VAL A 88 -7.78 14.75 -0.14
C VAL A 88 -7.68 14.15 -1.54
N LYS A 89 -6.64 13.35 -1.79
CA LYS A 89 -6.36 12.72 -3.09
C LYS A 89 -6.08 11.23 -2.94
N ILE A 90 -6.18 10.52 -4.07
CA ILE A 90 -5.86 9.10 -4.25
C ILE A 90 -6.50 8.12 -3.24
N PRO A 91 -7.79 8.30 -2.84
CA PRO A 91 -8.44 7.34 -1.97
C PRO A 91 -8.50 5.96 -2.61
N THR A 92 -8.19 4.92 -1.85
CA THR A 92 -8.44 3.52 -2.22
C THR A 92 -9.92 3.20 -2.00
N SER A 93 -10.77 3.61 -2.93
CA SER A 93 -12.21 3.30 -2.96
C SER A 93 -12.56 2.39 -4.15
N SER A 94 -13.82 1.93 -4.22
CA SER A 94 -14.33 1.11 -5.33
C SER A 94 -14.19 1.79 -6.70
N ASP A 95 -14.29 3.13 -6.73
CA ASP A 95 -14.23 3.93 -7.95
C ASP A 95 -12.82 4.51 -8.19
N SER A 96 -11.82 3.94 -7.52
CA SER A 96 -10.46 4.48 -7.57
C SER A 96 -9.73 4.13 -8.86
N THR A 97 -8.74 4.95 -9.21
CA THR A 97 -7.91 4.77 -10.41
C THR A 97 -6.66 3.94 -10.14
N TRP A 98 -6.61 3.22 -9.01
CA TRP A 98 -5.46 2.40 -8.65
C TRP A 98 -5.32 1.24 -9.64
N LYS A 99 -4.08 0.99 -10.07
CA LYS A 99 -3.72 -0.21 -10.83
C LYS A 99 -3.08 -1.20 -9.88
N VAL A 100 -3.36 -2.48 -10.08
CA VAL A 100 -2.81 -3.57 -9.28
C VAL A 100 -2.05 -4.53 -10.19
N ALA A 101 -0.88 -4.99 -9.74
CA ALA A 101 -0.13 -6.05 -10.38
C ALA A 101 0.60 -6.89 -9.34
N LYS A 102 1.03 -8.08 -9.75
CA LYS A 102 1.93 -8.92 -8.95
C LYS A 102 3.34 -8.33 -9.01
N GLY A 103 3.98 -8.29 -7.84
CA GLY A 103 5.39 -7.91 -7.70
C GLY A 103 6.33 -9.11 -7.82
N ASP A 104 7.53 -8.92 -7.29
CA ASP A 104 8.57 -9.94 -7.11
C ASP A 104 8.29 -10.92 -5.96
N VAL A 105 7.45 -10.53 -5.01
CA VAL A 105 6.92 -11.42 -3.97
C VAL A 105 5.82 -12.29 -4.57
N LEU A 106 6.17 -13.55 -4.83
CA LEU A 106 5.23 -14.55 -5.37
C LEU A 106 4.24 -15.02 -4.30
N ASP A 107 4.74 -15.07 -3.07
CA ASP A 107 4.04 -15.62 -1.94
C ASP A 107 4.55 -14.98 -0.66
N SER A 108 3.63 -14.62 0.22
CA SER A 108 3.96 -14.05 1.52
C SER A 108 3.05 -14.68 2.55
N ASP A 109 3.61 -15.13 3.66
CA ASP A 109 2.87 -15.70 4.77
C ASP A 109 3.70 -15.63 6.05
N LEU A 110 3.04 -15.30 7.15
CA LEU A 110 3.68 -15.13 8.44
C LEU A 110 4.38 -16.41 8.94
N PHE A 111 3.82 -17.57 8.63
CA PHE A 111 4.26 -18.84 9.19
C PHE A 111 5.18 -19.61 8.24
N THR A 112 4.97 -19.50 6.93
CA THR A 112 5.83 -20.18 5.93
C THR A 112 6.93 -19.29 5.37
N GLY A 113 6.91 -18.00 5.68
CA GLY A 113 7.83 -17.00 5.14
C GLY A 113 7.43 -16.53 3.74
N ASP A 114 8.30 -15.67 3.18
CA ASP A 114 8.10 -15.06 1.86
C ASP A 114 8.91 -15.79 0.78
N THR A 115 8.27 -16.01 -0.38
CA THR A 115 8.94 -16.50 -1.59
C THR A 115 9.10 -15.35 -2.58
N ILE A 116 10.35 -15.04 -2.89
CA ILE A 116 10.72 -13.94 -3.79
C ILE A 116 11.35 -14.53 -5.06
N GLU A 117 10.85 -14.12 -6.22
CA GLU A 117 11.47 -14.47 -7.50
C GLU A 117 12.60 -13.49 -7.83
N LEU A 118 13.83 -13.93 -7.61
CA LEU A 118 15.01 -13.14 -7.92
C LEU A 118 15.14 -12.96 -9.43
N GLY A 119 14.89 -11.74 -9.91
CA GLY A 119 14.94 -11.40 -11.33
C GLY A 119 13.57 -11.23 -11.98
N ALA A 120 12.48 -11.49 -11.27
CA ALA A 120 11.17 -10.98 -11.63
C ALA A 120 11.22 -9.46 -11.55
N LYS A 121 11.39 -8.83 -12.71
CA LYS A 121 11.07 -7.42 -12.85
C LYS A 121 9.57 -7.38 -13.05
N PRO A 122 8.81 -6.49 -12.37
CA PRO A 122 7.53 -6.10 -12.89
C PRO A 122 7.75 -5.80 -14.37
N ASP A 123 7.03 -6.49 -15.25
CA ASP A 123 7.28 -6.53 -16.70
C ASP A 123 7.21 -5.13 -17.35
N ASP A 124 6.85 -4.12 -16.56
CA ASP A 124 6.71 -2.75 -16.95
C ASP A 124 7.48 -1.82 -16.01
N SER A 125 8.51 -1.15 -16.54
CA SER A 125 9.20 -0.06 -15.84
C SER A 125 8.28 1.12 -15.48
N SER A 126 7.04 1.11 -16.01
CA SER A 126 5.98 2.09 -15.78
C SER A 126 5.46 2.15 -14.35
N TRP A 127 5.60 1.10 -13.53
CA TRP A 127 5.07 1.11 -12.16
C TRP A 127 5.69 2.23 -11.32
N THR A 128 6.99 2.46 -11.47
CA THR A 128 7.72 3.55 -10.80
C THR A 128 7.56 4.92 -11.45
N GLN A 129 7.00 4.96 -12.67
CA GLN A 129 6.73 6.20 -13.37
C GLN A 129 5.42 6.82 -12.85
N PRO A 130 5.34 8.15 -12.73
CA PRO A 130 4.09 8.82 -12.42
C PRO A 130 3.00 8.45 -13.43
N VAL A 131 1.81 8.10 -12.95
CA VAL A 131 0.62 8.02 -13.80
C VAL A 131 0.00 9.40 -13.84
N VAL A 132 -0.15 9.97 -15.04
CA VAL A 132 -0.68 11.32 -15.24
C VAL A 132 -2.13 11.39 -14.78
N TYR A 133 -2.37 12.01 -13.63
CA TYR A 133 -3.71 12.44 -13.24
C TYR A 133 -3.93 13.86 -13.76
N ARG A 134 -4.60 13.99 -14.91
CA ARG A 134 -5.14 15.29 -15.34
C ARG A 134 -6.46 15.53 -14.62
N SER A 135 -6.42 16.17 -13.45
CA SER A 135 -7.55 17.01 -13.08
C SER A 135 -7.36 18.34 -13.76
N ASP A 136 -8.37 18.78 -14.49
CA ASP A 136 -8.49 20.13 -15.03
C ASP A 136 -8.52 21.12 -13.86
N ILE A 137 -7.35 21.44 -13.32
CA ILE A 137 -7.14 22.57 -12.43
C ILE A 137 -6.69 23.69 -13.35
N THR A 138 -7.67 24.40 -13.90
CA THR A 138 -7.44 25.67 -14.57
C THR A 138 -7.00 26.67 -13.50
N THR A 139 -5.81 27.24 -13.69
CA THR A 139 -5.30 28.40 -12.94
C THR A 139 -6.21 29.61 -13.09
#